data_AF-A0AB32VB50-F1
#
_entry.id   AF-A0AB32VB50-F1
#
_cell.length_a   1.000
_cell.length_b   1.000
_cell.length_c   1.000
_cell.angle_alpha   90.00
_cell.angle_beta   90.00
_cell.angle_gamma   90.00
#
_symmetry.space_group_name_H-M   'P 1'
#
loop_
_entity.id
_entity.type
_entity.pdbx_description
1 polymer ?
#
loop_
_entity_poly.entity_id
_entity_poly.type
_entity_poly.pdbx_seq_one_letter_code
_entity_poly.pdbx_strand_id
1 'polypeptide(L)'
;MGSLNGNNHSGVPFTRQKPEAASHLQEEITLLLSRWHGLQMAVQNQWGGHDSFQKSQQLAADIFSWFSQSKALQIEDLENLLHESMLLSLNTEIEDGSIEEVAEQLMIMHEEYLHGNH
;
A
#
# COMPACT_ATOMS: atom_id res chain seq x y z
N MET A 1 -9.25 -58.27 28.02
CA MET A 1 -10.47 -57.43 27.95
C MET A 1 -10.03 -56.02 28.34
N GLY A 2 -10.13 -54.96 27.56
CA GLY A 2 -10.57 -54.76 26.19
C GLY A 2 -10.02 -53.40 25.72
N SER A 3 -9.82 -53.34 24.41
CA SER A 3 -9.54 -52.25 23.48
C SER A 3 -9.98 -50.80 23.75
N LEU A 4 -9.12 -49.90 23.25
CA LEU A 4 -9.34 -48.80 22.28
C LEU A 4 -9.97 -47.45 22.68
N ASN A 5 -9.34 -46.42 22.07
CA ASN A 5 -9.88 -45.19 21.48
C ASN A 5 -9.97 -43.96 22.41
N GLY A 6 -9.60 -42.74 22.01
CA GLY A 6 -9.22 -42.21 20.71
C GLY A 6 -8.90 -40.72 20.79
N ASN A 7 -8.25 -40.24 19.74
CA ASN A 7 -7.86 -38.87 19.39
C ASN A 7 -8.78 -37.74 19.87
N ASN A 8 -8.18 -36.65 20.37
CA ASN A 8 -8.76 -35.31 20.18
C ASN A 8 -7.68 -34.32 19.69
N HIS A 9 -7.64 -34.21 18.37
CA HIS A 9 -7.09 -33.12 17.59
C HIS A 9 -7.66 -31.77 18.09
N SER A 10 -6.79 -30.83 18.41
CA SER A 10 -7.09 -29.40 18.46
C SER A 10 -5.84 -28.74 17.87
N GLY A 11 -5.73 -28.50 16.56
CA GLY A 11 -6.74 -27.83 15.75
C GLY A 11 -6.86 -26.38 16.21
N VAL A 12 -5.75 -25.71 16.52
CA VAL A 12 -5.74 -24.25 16.70
C VAL A 12 -5.62 -23.63 15.31
N PRO A 13 -6.66 -22.97 14.77
CA PRO A 13 -6.45 -22.05 13.66
C PRO A 13 -5.73 -20.84 14.25
N PHE A 14 -4.43 -20.73 13.98
CA PHE A 14 -3.65 -19.54 14.29
C PHE A 14 -4.04 -18.45 13.26
N THR A 15 -5.23 -17.87 13.41
CA THR A 15 -5.65 -16.73 12.59
C THR A 15 -5.92 -15.54 13.50
N ARG A 16 -4.84 -14.95 13.99
CA ARG A 16 -4.90 -13.70 14.75
C ARG A 16 -3.76 -12.73 14.45
N GLN A 17 -3.32 -12.67 13.20
CA GLN A 17 -2.43 -11.63 12.69
C GLN A 17 -3.23 -10.76 11.71
N LYS A 18 -3.76 -9.62 12.17
CA LYS A 18 -4.47 -8.65 11.29
C LYS A 18 -4.15 -7.18 11.57
N PRO A 19 -3.71 -6.73 12.76
CA PRO A 19 -3.29 -5.34 12.92
C PRO A 19 -1.82 -5.12 12.52
N GLU A 20 -0.91 -6.05 12.84
CA GLU A 20 0.53 -5.87 12.59
C GLU A 20 0.89 -5.84 11.10
N ALA A 21 0.28 -6.74 10.31
CA ALA A 21 0.54 -6.78 8.88
C ALA A 21 -0.02 -5.53 8.16
N ALA A 22 -1.16 -5.01 8.62
CA ALA A 22 -1.78 -3.82 8.05
C ALA A 22 -0.94 -2.57 8.33
N SER A 23 -0.38 -2.45 9.54
CA SER A 23 0.59 -1.41 9.89
C SER A 23 1.84 -1.51 9.01
N HIS A 24 2.37 -2.72 8.81
CA HIS A 24 3.54 -2.95 7.97
C HIS A 24 3.30 -2.52 6.51
N LEU A 25 2.15 -2.87 5.92
CA LEU A 25 1.81 -2.45 4.56
C LEU A 25 1.74 -0.92 4.45
N GLN A 26 1.13 -0.24 5.42
CA GLN A 26 1.07 1.22 5.43
C GLN A 26 2.45 1.88 5.56
N GLU A 27 3.33 1.32 6.40
CA GLU A 27 4.71 1.78 6.56
C GLU A 27 5.50 1.62 5.26
N GLU A 28 5.38 0.47 4.60
CA GLU A 28 6.05 0.16 3.34
C GLU A 28 5.55 1.06 2.19
N ILE A 29 4.24 1.32 2.09
CA ILE A 29 3.67 2.29 1.12
C ILE A 29 4.28 3.67 1.35
N THR A 30 4.32 4.12 2.61
CA THR A 30 4.88 5.42 2.98
C THR A 30 6.35 5.50 2.63
N LEU A 31 7.12 4.44 2.88
CA LEU A 31 8.54 4.35 2.55
C LEU A 31 8.77 4.39 1.04
N LEU A 32 7.99 3.65 0.25
CA LEU A 32 8.10 3.64 -1.20
C LEU A 32 7.82 5.03 -1.79
N LEU A 33 6.73 5.69 -1.35
CA LEU A 33 6.41 7.06 -1.75
C LEU A 33 7.50 8.04 -1.33
N SER A 34 8.10 7.88 -0.15
CA SER A 34 9.21 8.73 0.30
C SER A 34 10.46 8.63 -0.58
N ARG A 35 10.61 7.55 -1.35
CA ARG A 35 11.73 7.31 -2.29
C ARG A 35 11.40 7.71 -3.73
N TRP A 36 10.15 8.05 -4.02
CA TRP A 36 9.75 8.49 -5.34
C TRP A 36 10.21 9.93 -5.58
N HIS A 37 11.18 10.09 -6.48
CA HIS A 37 11.83 11.39 -6.74
C HIS A 37 10.84 12.49 -7.13
N GLY A 38 9.85 12.19 -7.97
CA GLY A 38 8.83 13.17 -8.38
C GLY A 38 8.04 13.71 -7.19
N LEU A 39 7.63 12.83 -6.27
CA LEU A 39 6.94 13.21 -5.05
C LEU A 39 7.86 13.99 -4.09
N GLN A 40 9.11 13.57 -3.93
CA GLN A 40 10.08 14.30 -3.10
C GLN A 40 10.29 15.72 -3.61
N MET A 41 10.45 15.88 -4.93
CA MET A 41 10.59 17.19 -5.56
C MET A 41 9.35 18.06 -5.31
N ALA A 42 8.15 17.50 -5.46
CA ALA A 42 6.91 18.22 -5.20
C ALA A 42 6.79 18.69 -3.74
N VAL A 43 7.16 17.84 -2.79
CA VAL A 43 7.15 18.16 -1.36
C VAL A 43 8.21 19.21 -1.01
N GLN A 44 9.45 19.04 -1.47
CA GLN A 44 10.57 19.94 -1.18
C GLN A 44 10.35 21.34 -1.75
N ASN A 45 9.82 21.42 -2.97
CA ASN A 45 9.55 22.70 -3.64
C ASN A 45 8.17 23.27 -3.30
N GLN A 46 7.41 22.61 -2.43
CA GLN A 46 6.06 23.02 -2.02
C GLN A 46 5.13 23.27 -3.21
N TRP A 47 5.21 22.42 -4.25
CA TRP A 47 4.41 22.58 -5.47
C TRP A 47 2.90 22.47 -5.17
N GLY A 48 2.52 21.65 -4.19
CA GLY A 48 1.16 21.59 -3.65
C GLY A 48 0.84 22.63 -2.56
N GLY A 49 1.70 23.62 -2.30
CA GLY A 49 1.58 24.58 -1.21
C GLY A 49 2.29 24.15 0.08
N HIS A 50 2.10 24.91 1.16
CA HIS A 50 2.77 24.66 2.45
C HIS A 50 2.44 23.28 3.06
N ASP A 51 1.27 22.75 2.71
CA ASP A 51 0.75 21.45 3.13
C ASP A 51 1.18 20.29 2.19
N SER A 52 2.12 20.49 1.26
CA SER A 52 2.59 19.43 0.34
C SER A 52 3.04 18.15 1.07
N PHE A 53 3.70 18.28 2.24
CA PHE A 53 4.09 17.14 3.06
C PHE A 53 2.89 16.43 3.71
N GLN A 54 1.81 17.14 4.03
CA GLN A 54 0.57 16.52 4.51
C GLN A 54 -0.15 15.82 3.37
N LYS A 55 -0.14 16.40 2.17
CA LYS A 55 -0.70 15.77 0.96
C LYS A 55 0.03 14.49 0.57
N SER A 56 1.36 14.43 0.69
CA SER A 56 2.11 13.19 0.46
C SER A 56 1.76 12.08 1.46
N GLN A 57 1.53 12.43 2.72
CA GLN A 57 1.05 11.48 3.72
C GLN A 57 -0.40 11.05 3.47
N GLN A 58 -1.25 11.98 3.01
CA GLN A 58 -2.63 11.67 2.64
C GLN A 58 -2.66 10.69 1.47
N LEU A 59 -1.81 10.88 0.46
CA LEU A 59 -1.66 9.94 -0.66
C LEU A 59 -1.33 8.52 -0.19
N ALA A 60 -0.41 8.37 0.77
CA ALA A 60 -0.08 7.07 1.35
C ALA A 60 -1.31 6.41 2.02
N ALA A 61 -2.08 7.20 2.78
CA ALA A 61 -3.30 6.72 3.44
C ALA A 61 -4.41 6.37 2.43
N ASP A 62 -4.55 7.14 1.36
CA ASP A 62 -5.54 6.91 0.30
C ASP A 62 -5.24 5.62 -0.46
N ILE A 63 -3.97 5.36 -0.81
CA ILE A 63 -3.53 4.11 -1.44
C ILE A 63 -3.79 2.92 -0.50
N PHE A 64 -3.43 3.03 0.78
CA PHE A 64 -3.69 1.97 1.76
C PHE A 64 -5.20 1.69 1.92
N SER A 65 -6.01 2.74 1.96
CA SER A 65 -7.46 2.63 2.01
C SER A 65 -8.02 1.99 0.73
N TRP A 66 -7.48 2.37 -0.44
CA TRP A 66 -7.85 1.79 -1.72
C TRP A 66 -7.57 0.29 -1.77
N PHE A 67 -6.38 -0.15 -1.32
CA PHE A 67 -6.06 -1.58 -1.18
C PHE A 67 -7.04 -2.33 -0.29
N SER A 68 -7.51 -1.71 0.79
CA SER A 68 -8.43 -2.33 1.74
C SER A 68 -9.88 -2.41 1.24
N GLN A 69 -10.29 -1.51 0.33
CA GLN A 69 -11.68 -1.37 -0.12
C GLN A 69 -11.95 -2.05 -1.46
N SER A 70 -10.95 -2.11 -2.34
CA SER A 70 -11.10 -2.59 -3.71
C SER A 70 -11.09 -4.12 -3.77
N LYS A 71 -12.17 -4.69 -4.32
CA LYS A 71 -12.30 -6.15 -4.54
C LYS A 71 -11.55 -6.65 -5.78
N ALA A 72 -11.27 -5.75 -6.71
CA ALA A 72 -10.49 -5.98 -7.92
C ALA A 72 -9.53 -4.80 -8.05
N LEU A 73 -8.26 -5.03 -7.72
CA LEU A 73 -7.21 -4.03 -7.84
C LEU A 73 -6.69 -4.11 -9.27
N GLN A 74 -6.84 -3.04 -10.03
CA GLN A 74 -6.21 -2.90 -11.35
C GLN A 74 -5.08 -1.88 -11.23
N ILE A 75 -3.96 -2.18 -11.89
CA ILE A 75 -2.82 -1.26 -11.90
C ILE A 75 -3.19 0.09 -12.55
N GLU A 76 -4.01 0.06 -13.60
CA GLU A 76 -4.51 1.26 -14.29
C GLU A 76 -5.27 2.21 -13.34
N ASP A 77 -6.04 1.66 -12.38
CA ASP A 77 -6.76 2.47 -11.38
C ASP A 77 -5.78 3.11 -10.37
N LEU A 78 -4.71 2.39 -10.02
CA LEU A 78 -3.68 2.88 -9.11
C LEU A 78 -2.80 3.95 -9.79
N GLU A 79 -2.44 3.75 -11.04
CA GLU A 79 -1.74 4.74 -11.88
C GLU A 79 -2.56 6.03 -11.97
N ASN A 80 -3.87 5.92 -12.24
CA ASN A 80 -4.76 7.07 -12.26
C ASN A 80 -4.82 7.77 -10.90
N LEU A 81 -4.94 7.03 -9.79
CA LEU A 81 -4.93 7.60 -8.44
C LEU A 81 -3.63 8.38 -8.15
N LEU A 82 -2.47 7.81 -8.51
CA LEU A 82 -1.17 8.45 -8.37
C LEU A 82 -1.08 9.71 -9.23
N HIS A 83 -1.46 9.60 -10.51
CA HIS A 83 -1.44 10.71 -11.45
C HIS A 83 -2.32 11.88 -11.01
N GLU A 84 -3.59 11.60 -10.67
CA GLU A 84 -4.52 12.62 -10.17
C GLU A 84 -4.02 13.25 -8.88
N SER A 85 -3.43 12.48 -7.98
CA SER A 85 -2.88 13.01 -6.72
C SER A 85 -1.69 13.94 -6.97
N MET A 86 -0.78 13.57 -7.87
CA MET A 86 0.34 14.41 -8.24
C MET A 86 -0.13 15.69 -8.93
N LEU A 87 -1.06 15.58 -9.87
CA LEU A 87 -1.54 16.71 -10.66
C LEU A 87 -2.42 17.66 -9.85
N LEU A 88 -3.43 17.14 -9.16
CA LEU A 88 -4.46 17.95 -8.49
C LEU A 88 -4.02 18.41 -7.09
N SER A 89 -3.33 17.55 -6.33
CA SER A 89 -2.95 17.87 -4.95
C SER A 89 -1.58 18.54 -4.89
N LEU A 90 -0.61 17.98 -5.61
CA LEU A 90 0.78 18.41 -5.57
C LEU A 90 1.18 19.33 -6.73
N ASN A 91 0.24 19.68 -7.61
CA ASN A 91 0.46 20.56 -8.78
C ASN A 91 1.67 20.12 -9.61
N THR A 92 1.81 18.81 -9.80
CA THR A 92 2.96 18.18 -10.47
C THR A 92 2.47 17.23 -11.53
N GLU A 93 2.89 17.46 -12.77
CA GLU A 93 2.70 16.51 -13.86
C GLU A 93 3.97 15.65 -13.96
N ILE A 94 3.80 14.33 -13.92
CA ILE A 94 4.89 13.35 -14.03
C ILE A 94 4.64 12.53 -15.30
N GLU A 95 5.60 12.60 -16.22
CA GLU A 95 5.57 11.91 -17.52
C GLU A 95 6.85 11.08 -17.77
N ASP A 96 7.66 10.87 -16.74
CA ASP A 96 8.94 10.14 -16.85
C ASP A 96 8.81 8.61 -16.78
N GLY A 97 7.58 8.08 -16.62
CA GLY A 97 7.30 6.65 -16.45
C GLY A 97 7.35 6.16 -15.00
N SER A 98 7.73 7.02 -14.04
CA SER A 98 7.81 6.60 -12.63
C SER A 98 6.46 6.41 -11.95
N ILE A 99 5.35 6.90 -12.50
CA ILE A 99 4.01 6.60 -11.95
C ILE A 99 3.74 5.10 -12.10
N GLU A 100 3.99 4.57 -13.29
CA GLU A 100 3.82 3.17 -13.66
C GLU A 100 4.74 2.29 -12.80
N GLU A 101 6.03 2.65 -12.69
CA GLU A 101 6.99 1.90 -11.86
C GLU A 101 6.61 1.88 -10.36
N VAL A 102 6.07 2.98 -9.84
CA VAL A 102 5.61 3.06 -8.45
C VAL A 102 4.32 2.25 -8.27
N ALA A 103 3.39 2.30 -9.22
CA ALA A 103 2.16 1.52 -9.21
C ALA A 103 2.46 0.02 -9.23
N GLU A 104 3.38 -0.44 -10.08
CA GLU A 104 3.83 -1.84 -10.13
C GLU A 104 4.40 -2.30 -8.79
N GLN A 105 5.28 -1.51 -8.18
CA GLN A 105 5.87 -1.84 -6.88
C GLN A 105 4.84 -1.89 -5.75
N LEU A 106 3.87 -0.98 -5.74
CA LEU A 106 2.76 -0.98 -4.79
C LEU A 106 1.88 -2.23 -4.94
N MET A 107 1.60 -2.66 -6.18
CA MET A 107 0.84 -3.88 -6.45
C MET A 107 1.57 -5.12 -5.94
N ILE A 108 2.88 -5.24 -6.22
CA ILE A 108 3.72 -6.36 -5.72
C ILE A 108 3.70 -6.41 -4.19
N MET A 109 3.88 -5.27 -3.53
CA MET A 109 3.86 -5.17 -2.07
C MET A 109 2.52 -5.62 -1.48
N HIS A 110 1.41 -5.26 -2.12
CA HIS A 110 0.08 -5.72 -1.71
C HIS A 110 -0.13 -7.22 -1.95
N GLU A 111 0.39 -7.78 -3.04
CA GLU A 111 0.36 -9.23 -3.28
C GLU A 111 1.16 -10.02 -2.23
N GLU A 112 2.35 -9.55 -1.85
CA GLU A 112 3.16 -10.14 -0.78
C GLU A 112 2.43 -10.08 0.57
N TYR A 113 1.75 -8.96 0.84
CA TYR A 113 0.89 -8.81 2.02
C TYR A 113 -0.26 -9.81 2.04
N LEU A 114 -0.89 -10.10 0.89
CA LEU A 114 -1.96 -11.11 0.78
C LEU A 114 -1.44 -12.54 0.93
N HIS A 115 -0.26 -12.83 0.38
CA HIS A 115 0.35 -14.16 0.45
C HIS A 115 1.00 -14.48 1.80
N GLY A 116 1.14 -13.49 2.69
CA GLY A 116 1.59 -13.69 4.08
C GLY A 116 3.01 -14.23 4.17
N ASN A 117 3.86 -13.93 3.19
CA ASN A 117 5.21 -14.48 3.12
C ASN A 117 6.17 -13.59 3.92
N HIS A 118 6.29 -13.89 5.22
CA HIS A 118 7.37 -13.37 6.08
C HIS A 118 7.98 -14.50 6.90
#